data_AF-A0AAI9EBJ7-F1
#
_entry.id   AF-A0AAI9EBJ7-F1
#
_cell.length_a   1.000
_cell.length_b   1.000
_cell.length_c   1.000
_cell.angle_alpha   90.00
_cell.angle_beta   90.00
_cell.angle_gamma   90.00
#
_symmetry.space_group_name_H-M   'P 1'
#
loop_
_entity.id
_entity.type
_entity.pdbx_description
1 polymer ?
#
loop_
_entity_poly.entity_id
_entity_poly.type
_entity_poly.pdbx_seq_one_letter_code
_entity_poly.pdbx_strand_id
1 'polypeptide(L)'
;MEKKSKRSSSVSPPPPKRRKSVGATKRSGLSTDVQVGHLTVYSWNINGIGPFVQRPITSFCKPSPGSSTPPAQEASSLRDVLRRQDWPSILCLQEVKIREDDESTKTTVERSVMSADGNAEPSYKTFFCLPCDKYNARGFGRKIYGVCTLIRTDFFDKVVNNVRTVDWDAEGRFLVCETRVSGMMPRLAIINVYAVNGTEAPYKDPQTGEPAGTRHDRKLQVHKRLQTECRALEEKGFACIVAGDLNIARKPIDGHPNLRTFPKRHCLNRADFEARFFRNSQQGGTAAAADDQALDFIDTFRQVHGESRPGYTYYPRGKPFGSSCDRVDMILISQSLKASLQAAGICETPADRSSSDHVPLWCTLGFEGE
;
A
#
# COMPACT_ATOMS: atom_id res chain seq x y z
N MET A 1 42.24 55.24 -13.28
CA MET A 1 41.48 54.09 -13.78
C MET A 1 41.11 53.20 -12.59
N GLU A 2 39.79 53.09 -12.37
CA GLU A 2 39.01 52.18 -11.51
C GLU A 2 39.51 51.75 -10.11
N LYS A 3 38.90 52.37 -9.09
CA LYS A 3 38.75 51.82 -7.74
C LYS A 3 37.65 50.74 -7.75
N LYS A 4 37.98 49.49 -7.41
CA LYS A 4 36.97 48.44 -7.13
C LYS A 4 36.50 48.51 -5.68
N SER A 5 35.19 48.68 -5.52
CA SER A 5 34.45 48.77 -4.27
C SER A 5 34.01 47.39 -3.76
N LYS A 6 34.06 47.25 -2.42
CA LYS A 6 33.42 46.32 -1.47
C LYS A 6 32.45 45.25 -2.04
N ARG A 7 32.69 43.99 -1.67
CA ARG A 7 31.63 42.97 -1.50
C ARG A 7 31.30 42.83 -0.01
N SER A 8 30.13 43.33 0.37
CA SER A 8 29.50 43.10 1.66
C SER A 8 28.82 41.74 1.68
N SER A 9 29.07 40.98 2.74
CA SER A 9 28.30 39.82 3.19
C SER A 9 26.82 40.18 3.40
N SER A 10 25.91 39.53 2.68
CA SER A 10 24.47 39.56 3.00
C SER A 10 24.02 38.17 3.43
N VAL A 11 23.91 38.03 4.76
CA VAL A 11 23.23 36.95 5.46
C VAL A 11 21.76 36.96 5.06
N SER A 12 21.24 35.84 4.56
CA SER A 12 19.81 35.65 4.28
C SER A 12 19.00 35.66 5.60
N PRO A 13 17.86 36.35 5.67
CA PRO A 13 17.04 36.37 6.87
C PRO A 13 16.35 35.00 7.10
N PRO A 14 16.02 34.66 8.37
CA PRO A 14 15.36 33.40 8.71
C PRO A 14 13.94 33.35 8.10
N PRO A 15 13.42 32.14 7.83
CA PRO A 15 12.09 32.00 7.24
C PRO A 15 11.01 32.55 8.18
N PRO A 16 10.04 33.33 7.66
CA PRO A 16 8.94 33.84 8.46
C PRO A 16 8.05 32.71 8.98
N LYS A 17 7.62 32.87 10.23
CA LYS A 17 6.69 31.99 10.96
C LYS A 17 5.55 31.51 10.06
N ARG A 18 5.43 30.19 9.96
CA ARG A 18 4.37 29.44 9.27
C ARG A 18 2.99 30.00 9.61
N ARG A 19 2.35 30.65 8.64
CA ARG A 19 0.90 30.92 8.64
C ARG A 19 0.18 29.58 8.75
N LYS A 20 -0.66 29.45 9.77
CA LYS A 20 -1.66 28.37 9.87
C LYS A 20 -2.45 28.34 8.56
N SER A 21 -2.44 27.21 7.88
CA SER A 21 -3.36 26.90 6.80
C SER A 21 -4.79 26.95 7.35
N VAL A 22 -5.50 28.00 6.97
CA VAL A 22 -6.96 28.10 7.07
C VAL A 22 -7.52 27.14 6.03
N GLY A 23 -8.40 26.22 6.44
CA GLY A 23 -9.06 25.26 5.54
C GLY A 23 -9.02 23.80 5.96
N ALA A 24 -8.77 23.49 7.24
CA ALA A 24 -9.25 22.23 7.80
C ALA A 24 -10.74 22.42 8.12
N THR A 25 -11.62 22.08 7.19
CA THR A 25 -13.05 21.93 7.48
C THR A 25 -13.14 20.90 8.60
N LYS A 26 -13.54 21.34 9.80
CA LYS A 26 -13.90 20.45 10.90
C LYS A 26 -15.00 19.51 10.37
N ARG A 27 -14.65 18.28 10.01
CA ARG A 27 -15.66 17.23 9.80
C ARG A 27 -16.22 16.90 11.18
N SER A 28 -17.51 17.13 11.31
CA SER A 28 -18.33 16.97 12.51
C SER A 28 -18.47 15.50 12.89
N GLY A 29 -18.25 15.19 14.17
CA GLY A 29 -18.79 14.02 14.87
C GLY A 29 -18.26 12.65 14.42
N LEU A 30 -17.64 11.91 15.34
CA LEU A 30 -17.48 10.45 15.20
C LEU A 30 -18.88 9.82 15.15
N SER A 31 -19.45 9.71 13.96
CA SER A 31 -20.62 8.85 13.72
C SER A 31 -20.15 7.41 13.83
N THR A 32 -20.63 6.70 14.84
CA THR A 32 -20.40 5.27 15.02
C THR A 32 -21.23 4.40 14.06
N ASP A 33 -22.08 5.02 13.24
CA ASP A 33 -22.92 4.31 12.28
C ASP A 33 -22.24 4.23 10.90
N VAL A 34 -22.25 3.03 10.31
CA VAL A 34 -21.67 2.76 9.00
C VAL A 34 -22.44 3.55 7.96
N GLN A 35 -21.82 4.61 7.42
CA GLN A 35 -22.27 5.14 6.14
C GLN A 35 -21.89 4.14 5.06
N VAL A 36 -22.78 3.19 4.80
CA VAL A 36 -22.56 2.11 3.81
C VAL A 36 -22.30 2.67 2.40
N GLY A 37 -22.73 3.91 2.17
CA GLY A 37 -22.42 4.66 0.96
C GLY A 37 -20.98 5.14 0.84
N HIS A 38 -20.11 4.93 1.83
CA HIS A 38 -18.73 5.43 1.81
C HIS A 38 -17.73 4.33 2.17
N LEU A 39 -16.81 4.06 1.24
CA LEU A 39 -15.71 3.11 1.40
C LEU A 39 -14.38 3.85 1.36
N THR A 40 -13.62 3.81 2.45
CA THR A 40 -12.24 4.33 2.48
C THR A 40 -11.25 3.17 2.59
N VAL A 41 -10.39 3.06 1.58
CA VAL A 41 -9.35 2.03 1.49
C VAL A 41 -8.00 2.71 1.65
N TYR A 42 -7.23 2.26 2.63
CA TYR A 42 -5.81 2.58 2.76
C TYR A 42 -4.95 1.37 2.38
N SER A 43 -3.77 1.63 1.85
CA SER A 43 -2.74 0.62 1.62
C SER A 43 -1.39 1.12 2.11
N TRP A 44 -0.59 0.23 2.70
CA TRP A 44 0.72 0.57 3.23
C TRP A 44 1.66 -0.64 3.34
N ASN A 45 2.78 -0.60 2.64
CA ASN A 45 3.89 -1.48 2.93
C ASN A 45 4.57 -1.02 4.23
N ILE A 46 4.43 -1.81 5.29
CA ILE A 46 4.93 -1.45 6.62
C ILE A 46 6.36 -1.91 6.88
N ASN A 47 6.92 -2.74 5.99
CA ASN A 47 8.26 -3.30 6.09
C ASN A 47 8.54 -3.89 7.49
N GLY A 48 7.64 -4.77 7.92
CA GLY A 48 7.67 -5.48 9.20
C GLY A 48 6.70 -4.91 10.23
N ILE A 49 5.88 -5.79 10.81
CA ILE A 49 4.85 -5.41 11.79
C ILE A 49 5.41 -5.07 13.18
N GLY A 50 6.60 -5.58 13.50
CA GLY A 50 7.20 -5.53 14.85
C GLY A 50 7.11 -4.16 15.53
N PRO A 51 7.56 -3.06 14.89
CA PRO A 51 7.51 -1.72 15.49
C PRO A 51 6.11 -1.25 15.91
N PHE A 52 5.04 -1.77 15.31
CA PHE A 52 3.67 -1.31 15.54
C PHE A 52 2.93 -2.10 16.62
N VAL A 53 3.49 -3.23 17.04
CA VAL A 53 2.86 -4.17 18.00
C VAL A 53 3.73 -4.47 19.21
N GLN A 54 5.05 -4.29 19.11
CA GLN A 54 5.97 -4.49 20.23
C GLN A 54 6.06 -3.23 21.08
N ARG A 55 5.95 -3.39 22.40
CA ARG A 55 6.27 -2.29 23.33
C ARG A 55 7.79 -2.02 23.25
N PRO A 56 8.23 -0.77 23.12
CA PRO A 56 9.65 -0.44 23.17
C PRO A 56 10.31 -1.02 24.44
N ILE A 57 11.47 -1.66 24.30
CA ILE A 57 12.24 -2.27 25.41
C ILE A 57 12.90 -1.18 26.30
N THR A 58 12.56 0.11 26.11
CA THR A 58 13.14 1.23 26.86
C THR A 58 12.79 1.22 28.35
N SER A 59 11.87 0.36 28.80
CA SER A 59 11.57 0.16 30.21
C SER A 59 12.68 -0.55 31.01
N PHE A 60 13.64 -1.22 30.35
CA PHE A 60 14.75 -1.90 31.03
C PHE A 60 16.09 -1.14 31.01
N CYS A 61 16.24 -0.13 30.15
CA CYS A 61 17.43 0.69 30.09
C CYS A 61 17.13 2.06 30.71
N LYS A 62 17.38 2.22 32.02
CA LYS A 62 17.45 3.57 32.62
C LYS A 62 18.54 4.35 31.87
N PRO A 63 18.26 5.53 31.31
CA PRO A 63 19.29 6.32 30.66
C PRO A 63 20.33 6.73 31.72
N SER A 64 21.61 6.50 31.42
CA SER A 64 22.70 7.11 32.20
C SER A 64 22.54 8.63 32.15
N PRO A 65 22.69 9.34 33.28
CA PRO A 65 22.57 10.79 33.31
C PRO A 65 23.69 11.39 32.45
N GLY A 66 23.37 11.83 31.23
CA GLY A 66 24.32 12.49 30.33
C GLY A 66 24.22 12.14 28.85
N SER A 67 23.45 11.11 28.44
CA SER A 67 23.30 10.80 27.01
C SER A 67 22.24 11.68 26.33
N SER A 68 22.69 12.69 25.58
CA SER A 68 21.84 13.45 24.64
C SER A 68 21.59 12.63 23.37
N THR A 69 20.90 11.51 23.51
CA THR A 69 20.38 10.78 22.35
C THR A 69 19.10 11.50 21.92
N PRO A 70 18.92 11.87 20.64
CA PRO A 70 17.63 12.41 20.20
C PRO A 70 16.52 11.42 20.56
N PRO A 71 15.33 11.90 20.97
CA PRO A 71 14.26 11.01 21.38
C PRO A 71 14.00 10.01 20.26
N ALA A 72 14.13 8.72 20.58
CA ALA A 72 13.72 7.66 19.67
C ALA A 72 12.30 7.99 19.22
N GLN A 73 12.09 8.08 17.90
CA GLN A 73 10.77 8.26 17.32
C GLN A 73 9.86 7.22 17.97
N GLU A 74 8.92 7.65 18.82
CA GLU A 74 7.97 6.74 19.46
C GLU A 74 7.27 5.98 18.34
N ALA A 75 7.47 4.66 18.32
CA ALA A 75 6.89 3.83 17.29
C ALA A 75 5.36 3.93 17.44
N SER A 76 4.70 4.54 16.46
CA SER A 76 3.25 4.70 16.50
C SER A 76 2.60 3.32 16.55
N SER A 77 1.71 3.06 17.49
CA SER A 77 0.97 1.80 17.50
C SER A 77 0.08 1.67 16.24
N LEU A 78 -0.35 0.46 15.89
CA LEU A 78 -1.34 0.27 14.81
C LEU A 78 -2.61 1.10 15.06
N ARG A 79 -3.03 1.23 16.32
CA ARG A 79 -4.22 2.01 16.67
C ARG A 79 -4.01 3.50 16.46
N ASP A 80 -2.81 4.02 16.70
CA ASP A 80 -2.49 5.41 16.39
C ASP A 80 -2.47 5.68 14.89
N VAL A 81 -2.04 4.70 14.08
CA VAL A 81 -2.13 4.77 12.62
C VAL A 81 -3.59 4.87 12.18
N LEU A 82 -4.46 3.97 12.67
CA LEU A 82 -5.89 3.96 12.37
C LEU A 82 -6.56 5.29 12.78
N ARG A 83 -6.22 5.83 13.95
CA ARG A 83 -6.73 7.12 14.41
C ARG A 83 -6.29 8.29 13.52
N ARG A 84 -5.02 8.32 13.09
CA ARG A 84 -4.51 9.37 12.18
C ARG A 84 -5.17 9.32 10.80
N GLN A 85 -5.59 8.13 10.38
CA GLN A 85 -6.26 7.89 9.09
C GLN A 85 -7.79 8.00 9.17
N ASP A 86 -8.31 8.49 10.31
CA ASP A 86 -9.74 8.67 10.56
C ASP A 86 -10.55 7.37 10.42
N TRP A 87 -10.00 6.27 10.96
CA TRP A 87 -10.67 4.97 11.08
C TRP A 87 -11.22 4.44 9.74
N PRO A 88 -10.32 4.13 8.76
CA PRO A 88 -10.72 3.71 7.43
C PRO A 88 -11.55 2.42 7.47
N SER A 89 -12.37 2.19 6.45
CA SER A 89 -13.15 0.95 6.33
C SER A 89 -12.22 -0.26 6.22
N ILE A 90 -11.14 -0.12 5.45
CA ILE A 90 -10.13 -1.16 5.21
C ILE A 90 -8.73 -0.55 5.22
N LEU A 91 -7.79 -1.21 5.89
CA LEU A 91 -6.35 -0.95 5.80
C LEU A 91 -5.61 -2.21 5.34
N CYS A 92 -5.04 -2.14 4.14
CA CYS A 92 -4.21 -3.17 3.53
C CYS A 92 -2.75 -2.98 3.92
N LEU A 93 -2.17 -3.93 4.64
CA LEU A 93 -0.77 -3.93 5.05
C LEU A 93 0.04 -4.95 4.23
N GLN A 94 1.19 -4.52 3.72
CA GLN A 94 2.14 -5.38 3.00
C GLN A 94 3.46 -5.55 3.77
N GLU A 95 4.16 -6.64 3.45
CA GLU A 95 5.44 -6.99 4.03
C GLU A 95 5.39 -7.05 5.56
N VAL A 96 4.35 -7.71 6.11
CA VAL A 96 4.15 -7.78 7.56
C VAL A 96 5.24 -8.58 8.29
N LYS A 97 5.96 -9.46 7.57
CA LYS A 97 7.08 -10.29 8.07
C LYS A 97 6.70 -11.14 9.28
N ILE A 98 5.50 -11.72 9.22
CA ILE A 98 5.00 -12.69 10.19
C ILE A 98 5.19 -14.09 9.60
N ARG A 99 5.65 -15.04 10.43
CA ARG A 99 5.76 -16.45 10.02
C ARG A 99 4.40 -17.11 10.15
N GLU A 100 4.10 -18.08 9.29
CA GLU A 100 2.79 -18.74 9.24
C GLU A 100 2.34 -19.35 10.58
N ASP A 101 3.25 -19.86 11.39
CA ASP A 101 3.02 -20.48 12.71
C ASP A 101 3.25 -19.52 13.90
N ASP A 102 3.48 -18.21 13.65
CA ASP A 102 3.73 -17.21 14.70
C ASP A 102 2.41 -16.68 15.29
N GLU A 103 1.68 -17.56 15.98
CA GLU A 103 0.38 -17.24 16.59
C GLU A 103 0.46 -16.10 17.60
N SER A 104 1.57 -16.00 18.33
CA SER A 104 1.77 -14.92 19.31
C SER A 104 1.75 -13.54 18.64
N THR A 105 2.44 -13.38 17.50
CA THR A 105 2.45 -12.11 16.77
C THR A 105 1.07 -11.82 16.16
N LYS A 106 0.39 -12.82 15.59
CA LYS A 106 -0.96 -12.67 15.04
C LYS A 106 -1.96 -12.19 16.10
N THR A 107 -2.01 -12.86 17.25
CA THR A 107 -2.86 -12.48 18.38
C THR A 107 -2.51 -11.08 18.92
N THR A 108 -1.23 -10.69 18.88
CA THR A 108 -0.82 -9.33 19.29
C THR A 108 -1.36 -8.28 18.32
N VAL A 109 -1.29 -8.54 17.01
CA VAL A 109 -1.89 -7.66 15.98
C VAL A 109 -3.39 -7.55 16.21
N GLU A 110 -4.10 -8.66 16.36
CA GLU A 110 -5.53 -8.72 16.68
C GLU A 110 -5.88 -7.83 17.87
N ARG A 111 -5.22 -8.03 19.01
CA ARG A 111 -5.48 -7.23 20.22
C ARG A 111 -5.17 -5.75 20.03
N SER A 112 -4.15 -5.41 19.24
CA SER A 112 -3.72 -4.02 19.05
C SER A 112 -4.72 -3.17 18.26
N VAL A 113 -5.66 -3.79 17.54
CA VAL A 113 -6.67 -3.09 16.72
C VAL A 113 -8.08 -3.14 17.32
N MET A 114 -8.24 -3.76 18.48
CA MET A 114 -9.50 -3.76 19.25
C MET A 114 -9.68 -2.45 20.01
N SER A 115 -10.93 -1.98 20.10
CA SER A 115 -11.30 -0.88 20.98
C SER A 115 -11.21 -1.29 22.43
N ALA A 116 -10.83 -0.34 23.29
CA ALA A 116 -10.95 -0.52 24.73
C ALA A 116 -12.42 -0.37 25.12
N ASP A 117 -12.89 -1.20 26.06
CA ASP A 117 -14.27 -1.15 26.53
C ASP A 117 -14.66 0.27 26.97
N GLY A 118 -15.75 0.80 26.39
CA GLY A 118 -16.27 2.12 26.68
C GLY A 118 -15.79 3.27 25.77
N ASN A 119 -14.86 3.04 24.83
CA ASN A 119 -14.46 4.05 23.84
C ASN A 119 -15.33 3.99 22.57
N ALA A 120 -15.70 5.16 22.05
CA ALA A 120 -16.44 5.32 20.78
C ALA A 120 -15.59 5.01 19.51
N GLU A 121 -14.35 4.55 19.68
CA GLU A 121 -13.48 4.19 18.56
C GLU A 121 -13.85 2.79 18.02
N PRO A 122 -13.77 2.56 16.70
CA PRO A 122 -14.10 1.26 16.13
C PRO A 122 -13.03 0.19 16.43
N SER A 123 -13.49 -1.06 16.37
CA SER A 123 -12.65 -2.27 16.34
C SER A 123 -12.45 -2.75 14.91
N TYR A 124 -11.42 -3.58 14.69
CA TYR A 124 -11.11 -4.18 13.40
C TYR A 124 -10.96 -5.70 13.53
N LYS A 125 -11.40 -6.42 12.50
CA LYS A 125 -11.03 -7.81 12.26
C LYS A 125 -9.76 -7.86 11.41
N THR A 126 -8.87 -8.80 11.72
CA THR A 126 -7.58 -8.98 11.04
C THR A 126 -7.61 -10.26 10.21
N PHE A 127 -7.12 -10.17 8.98
CA PHE A 127 -6.98 -11.34 8.10
C PHE A 127 -5.56 -11.38 7.55
N PHE A 128 -4.96 -12.57 7.51
CA PHE A 128 -3.57 -12.75 7.09
C PHE A 128 -3.48 -13.68 5.88
N CYS A 129 -2.54 -13.37 4.98
CA CYS A 129 -1.99 -14.34 4.04
C CYS A 129 -0.48 -14.33 4.25
N LEU A 130 0.07 -15.42 4.78
CA LEU A 130 1.47 -15.51 5.19
C LEU A 130 2.21 -16.51 4.30
N PRO A 131 3.53 -16.35 4.10
CA PRO A 131 4.30 -17.23 3.23
C PRO A 131 4.37 -18.66 3.78
N CYS A 132 3.95 -19.63 2.97
CA CYS A 132 4.09 -21.07 3.22
C CYS A 132 5.10 -21.75 2.26
N ASP A 133 5.62 -21.01 1.28
CA ASP A 133 6.61 -21.49 0.31
C ASP A 133 7.95 -21.84 0.97
N LYS A 134 8.26 -23.14 1.03
CA LYS A 134 9.46 -23.68 1.70
C LYS A 134 10.76 -23.36 0.96
N TYR A 135 10.70 -23.05 -0.33
CA TYR A 135 11.86 -22.89 -1.21
C TYR A 135 12.20 -21.43 -1.47
N ASN A 136 11.19 -20.60 -1.72
CA ASN A 136 11.37 -19.18 -2.08
C ASN A 136 11.23 -18.23 -0.89
N ALA A 137 10.46 -18.60 0.14
CA ALA A 137 10.21 -17.72 1.29
C ALA A 137 11.16 -17.95 2.48
N ARG A 138 12.48 -17.98 2.23
CA ARG A 138 13.48 -18.44 3.23
C ARG A 138 14.17 -17.35 4.06
N GLY A 139 14.07 -16.08 3.69
CA GLY A 139 14.79 -15.02 4.40
C GLY A 139 14.29 -14.77 5.83
N PHE A 140 15.17 -14.27 6.70
CA PHE A 140 14.89 -13.92 8.11
C PHE A 140 14.07 -14.98 8.89
N GLY A 141 14.39 -16.27 8.72
CA GLY A 141 13.64 -17.35 9.37
C GLY A 141 12.20 -17.47 8.85
N ARG A 142 12.01 -17.27 7.53
CA ARG A 142 10.73 -17.22 6.80
C ARG A 142 9.86 -15.99 7.09
N LYS A 143 10.46 -14.90 7.57
CA LYS A 143 9.81 -13.62 7.87
C LYS A 143 10.19 -12.55 6.83
N ILE A 144 9.78 -12.74 5.57
CA ILE A 144 10.14 -11.80 4.48
C ILE A 144 8.96 -11.12 3.79
N TYR A 145 7.82 -11.78 3.69
CA TYR A 145 6.67 -11.31 2.90
C TYR A 145 5.44 -11.19 3.81
N GLY A 146 4.29 -11.67 3.34
CA GLY A 146 3.04 -11.65 4.07
C GLY A 146 2.26 -10.36 3.88
N VAL A 147 0.95 -10.49 3.79
CA VAL A 147 0.00 -9.38 3.82
C VAL A 147 -0.98 -9.56 4.97
N CYS A 148 -1.46 -8.44 5.50
CA CYS A 148 -2.54 -8.40 6.49
C CYS A 148 -3.58 -7.36 6.06
N THR A 149 -4.85 -7.70 6.10
CA THR A 149 -5.94 -6.75 5.87
C THR A 149 -6.69 -6.54 7.18
N LEU A 150 -6.75 -5.29 7.63
CA LEU A 150 -7.59 -4.86 8.74
C LEU A 150 -8.91 -4.36 8.18
N ILE A 151 -10.03 -4.94 8.61
CA ILE A 151 -11.37 -4.57 8.17
C ILE A 151 -12.16 -4.09 9.38
N ARG A 152 -12.71 -2.89 9.32
CA ARG A 152 -13.51 -2.33 10.41
C ARG A 152 -14.68 -3.27 10.71
N THR A 153 -14.91 -3.58 11.99
CA THR A 153 -15.83 -4.66 12.39
C THR A 153 -17.26 -4.42 11.89
N ASP A 154 -17.73 -3.19 11.98
CA ASP A 154 -19.04 -2.74 11.52
C ASP A 154 -19.23 -2.91 10.00
N PHE A 155 -18.21 -2.58 9.21
CA PHE A 155 -18.16 -2.82 7.77
C PHE A 155 -18.12 -4.32 7.47
N PHE A 156 -17.27 -5.08 8.18
CA PHE A 156 -17.15 -6.52 8.00
C PHE A 156 -18.50 -7.22 8.18
N ASP A 157 -19.14 -7.02 9.32
CA ASP A 157 -20.37 -7.74 9.69
C ASP A 157 -21.51 -7.40 8.73
N LYS A 158 -21.56 -6.17 8.22
CA LYS A 158 -22.61 -5.70 7.32
C LYS A 158 -22.39 -6.13 5.88
N VAL A 159 -21.20 -5.93 5.32
CA VAL A 159 -21.00 -6.02 3.85
C VAL A 159 -20.00 -7.07 3.39
N VAL A 160 -19.11 -7.56 4.26
CA VAL A 160 -18.13 -8.56 3.84
C VAL A 160 -18.78 -9.94 3.79
N ASN A 161 -18.58 -10.62 2.66
CA ASN A 161 -19.09 -11.98 2.44
C ASN A 161 -17.99 -13.01 2.70
N ASN A 162 -16.78 -12.76 2.20
CA ASN A 162 -15.68 -13.71 2.30
C ASN A 162 -14.33 -12.99 2.33
N VAL A 163 -13.35 -13.57 3.02
CA VAL A 163 -11.93 -13.18 2.93
C VAL A 163 -11.11 -14.44 2.68
N ARG A 164 -10.40 -14.48 1.55
CA ARG A 164 -9.68 -15.68 1.10
C ARG A 164 -8.31 -15.35 0.52
N THR A 165 -7.47 -16.37 0.45
CA THR A 165 -6.22 -16.35 -0.31
C THR A 165 -6.46 -16.72 -1.79
N VAL A 166 -5.39 -16.68 -2.58
CA VAL A 166 -5.36 -17.23 -3.94
C VAL A 166 -4.60 -18.56 -3.92
N ASP A 167 -4.94 -19.47 -4.83
CA ASP A 167 -4.32 -20.81 -4.92
C ASP A 167 -2.96 -20.80 -5.63
N TRP A 168 -2.70 -19.76 -6.43
CA TRP A 168 -1.53 -19.64 -7.29
C TRP A 168 -0.33 -18.92 -6.64
N ASP A 169 -0.44 -18.54 -5.36
CA ASP A 169 0.62 -17.89 -4.60
C ASP A 169 0.85 -18.54 -3.23
N ALA A 170 2.03 -19.15 -3.07
CA ALA A 170 2.50 -19.70 -1.79
C ALA A 170 3.37 -18.70 -0.99
N GLU A 171 3.64 -17.52 -1.54
CA GLU A 171 4.51 -16.51 -0.93
C GLU A 171 3.77 -15.55 0.00
N GLY A 172 2.46 -15.70 0.16
CA GLY A 172 1.66 -14.90 1.09
C GLY A 172 1.49 -13.45 0.62
N ARG A 173 1.32 -13.22 -0.68
CA ARG A 173 1.34 -11.87 -1.28
C ARG A 173 -0.03 -11.29 -1.62
N PHE A 174 -1.07 -12.11 -1.59
CA PHE A 174 -2.39 -11.75 -2.09
C PHE A 174 -3.48 -12.19 -1.12
N LEU A 175 -4.33 -11.25 -0.71
CA LEU A 175 -5.51 -11.53 0.10
C LEU A 175 -6.71 -10.79 -0.48
N VAL A 176 -7.79 -11.53 -0.74
CA VAL A 176 -9.00 -11.04 -1.40
C VAL A 176 -10.11 -10.92 -0.38
N CYS A 177 -10.70 -9.72 -0.25
CA CYS A 177 -11.92 -9.47 0.50
C CYS A 177 -13.08 -9.26 -0.47
N GLU A 178 -14.06 -10.15 -0.45
CA GLU A 178 -15.25 -10.13 -1.30
C GLU A 178 -16.44 -9.60 -0.50
N THR A 179 -17.15 -8.60 -1.04
CA THR A 179 -18.36 -8.04 -0.43
C THR A 179 -19.62 -8.51 -1.13
N ARG A 180 -20.73 -8.45 -0.38
CA ARG A 180 -22.10 -8.51 -0.91
C ARG A 180 -22.54 -7.10 -1.36
N VAL A 181 -23.55 -7.05 -2.21
CA VAL A 181 -24.23 -5.79 -2.55
C VAL A 181 -24.76 -5.16 -1.26
N SER A 182 -24.61 -3.84 -1.13
CA SER A 182 -25.19 -3.11 0.01
C SER A 182 -25.62 -1.71 -0.42
N GLY A 183 -26.93 -1.47 -0.47
CA GLY A 183 -27.47 -0.26 -1.07
C GLY A 183 -27.02 -0.15 -2.54
N MET A 184 -26.42 0.99 -2.89
CA MET A 184 -25.86 1.23 -4.23
C MET A 184 -24.42 0.69 -4.40
N MET A 185 -23.79 0.22 -3.32
CA MET A 185 -22.46 -0.37 -3.43
C MET A 185 -22.57 -1.73 -4.13
N PRO A 186 -21.92 -1.93 -5.29
CA PRO A 186 -21.93 -3.21 -5.98
C PRO A 186 -21.14 -4.24 -5.17
N ARG A 187 -21.12 -5.49 -5.63
CA ARG A 187 -20.18 -6.48 -5.09
C ARG A 187 -18.77 -6.01 -5.40
N LEU A 188 -17.92 -5.95 -4.38
CA LEU A 188 -16.53 -5.54 -4.51
C LEU A 188 -15.60 -6.71 -4.23
N ALA A 189 -14.52 -6.81 -5.00
CA ALA A 189 -13.38 -7.65 -4.68
C ALA A 189 -12.17 -6.76 -4.39
N ILE A 190 -11.79 -6.67 -3.12
CA ILE A 190 -10.73 -5.79 -2.64
C ILE A 190 -9.49 -6.66 -2.38
N ILE A 191 -8.47 -6.50 -3.21
CA ILE A 191 -7.28 -7.34 -3.27
C ILE A 191 -6.11 -6.57 -2.66
N ASN A 192 -5.65 -7.03 -1.49
CA ASN A 192 -4.41 -6.56 -0.87
C ASN A 192 -3.22 -7.25 -1.55
N VAL A 193 -2.32 -6.47 -2.15
CA VAL A 193 -1.22 -6.98 -2.98
C VAL A 193 0.16 -6.57 -2.46
N TYR A 194 1.06 -7.55 -2.37
CA TYR A 194 2.50 -7.33 -2.31
C TYR A 194 3.21 -8.01 -3.50
N ALA A 195 3.28 -7.32 -4.63
CA ALA A 195 3.85 -7.87 -5.85
C ALA A 195 5.36 -8.11 -5.73
N VAL A 196 5.89 -8.92 -6.63
CA VAL A 196 7.30 -9.31 -6.63
C VAL A 196 8.17 -8.11 -7.05
N ASN A 197 9.23 -7.80 -6.29
CA ASN A 197 10.19 -6.73 -6.66
C ASN A 197 10.89 -7.03 -8.01
N GLY A 198 11.30 -8.29 -8.20
CA GLY A 198 11.98 -8.79 -9.40
C GLY A 198 13.49 -8.64 -9.30
N THR A 199 14.21 -9.75 -9.37
CA THR A 199 15.68 -9.83 -9.30
C THR A 199 16.17 -11.01 -10.16
N GLU A 200 17.48 -11.12 -10.36
CA GLU A 200 18.11 -12.28 -11.01
C GLU A 200 18.20 -13.51 -10.09
N ALA A 201 17.72 -13.43 -8.85
CA ALA A 201 17.73 -14.58 -7.96
C ALA A 201 16.87 -15.72 -8.57
N PRO A 202 17.30 -16.99 -8.44
CA PRO A 202 16.50 -18.11 -8.90
C PRO A 202 15.13 -18.14 -8.22
N TYR A 203 14.11 -18.46 -8.99
CA TYR A 203 12.80 -18.86 -8.49
C TYR A 203 12.68 -20.38 -8.61
N LYS A 204 12.11 -21.02 -7.58
CA LYS A 204 11.89 -22.46 -7.54
C LYS A 204 10.41 -22.77 -7.56
N ASP A 205 10.03 -23.90 -8.12
CA ASP A 205 8.67 -24.39 -8.01
C ASP A 205 8.31 -24.62 -6.52
N PRO A 206 7.19 -24.06 -6.01
CA PRO A 206 6.83 -24.19 -4.60
C PRO A 206 6.51 -25.62 -4.14
N GLN A 207 6.17 -26.53 -5.06
CA GLN A 207 5.83 -27.92 -4.77
C GLN A 207 7.07 -28.81 -4.85
N THR A 208 7.82 -28.74 -5.95
CA THR A 208 8.95 -29.65 -6.22
C THR A 208 10.30 -29.10 -5.75
N GLY A 209 10.46 -27.78 -5.67
CA GLY A 209 11.73 -27.12 -5.38
C GLY A 209 12.68 -27.00 -6.57
N GLU A 210 12.27 -27.46 -7.74
CA GLU A 210 13.07 -27.40 -8.97
C GLU A 210 13.18 -25.95 -9.50
N PRO A 211 14.29 -25.58 -10.15
CA PRO A 211 14.43 -24.26 -10.77
C PRO A 211 13.32 -23.98 -11.78
N ALA A 212 12.63 -22.85 -11.62
CA ALA A 212 11.49 -22.41 -12.42
C ALA A 212 11.69 -20.99 -12.99
N GLY A 213 12.95 -20.63 -13.28
CA GLY A 213 13.34 -19.31 -13.79
C GLY A 213 13.88 -18.37 -12.72
N THR A 214 13.69 -17.07 -12.90
CA THR A 214 14.16 -16.01 -11.99
C THR A 214 13.01 -15.31 -11.28
N ARG A 215 13.33 -14.46 -10.29
CA ARG A 215 12.34 -13.56 -9.68
C ARG A 215 11.77 -12.54 -10.67
N HIS A 216 12.51 -12.18 -11.73
CA HIS A 216 11.95 -11.39 -12.83
C HIS A 216 10.88 -12.15 -13.60
N ASP A 217 11.10 -13.43 -13.91
CA ASP A 217 10.12 -14.24 -14.61
C ASP A 217 8.87 -14.49 -13.74
N ARG A 218 9.07 -14.75 -12.45
CA ARG A 218 7.97 -14.85 -11.47
C ARG A 218 7.14 -13.56 -11.39
N LYS A 219 7.76 -12.39 -11.50
CA LYS A 219 7.04 -11.10 -11.49
C LYS A 219 6.06 -10.99 -12.68
N LEU A 220 6.51 -11.32 -13.89
CA LEU A 220 5.66 -11.32 -15.08
C LEU A 220 4.51 -12.35 -14.95
N GLN A 221 4.81 -13.54 -14.43
CA GLN A 221 3.77 -14.55 -14.15
C GLN A 221 2.73 -14.03 -13.15
N VAL A 222 3.18 -13.31 -12.12
CA VAL A 222 2.29 -12.71 -11.10
C VAL A 222 1.40 -11.64 -11.71
N HIS A 223 1.89 -10.80 -12.63
CA HIS A 223 1.03 -9.84 -13.33
C HIS A 223 -0.07 -10.54 -14.12
N LYS A 224 0.29 -11.59 -14.88
CA LYS A 224 -0.69 -12.40 -15.62
C LYS A 224 -1.72 -13.04 -14.69
N ARG A 225 -1.27 -13.69 -13.61
CA ARG A 225 -2.17 -14.34 -12.64
C ARG A 225 -3.09 -13.35 -11.93
N LEU A 226 -2.58 -12.18 -11.55
CA LEU A 226 -3.40 -11.12 -10.95
C LEU A 226 -4.44 -10.59 -11.94
N GLN A 227 -4.06 -10.41 -13.21
CA GLN A 227 -4.98 -10.00 -14.27
C GLN A 227 -6.10 -11.03 -14.47
N THR A 228 -5.75 -12.31 -14.56
CA THR A 228 -6.71 -13.42 -14.69
C THR A 228 -7.65 -13.50 -13.48
N GLU A 229 -7.13 -13.35 -12.25
CA GLU A 229 -7.94 -13.32 -11.02
C GLU A 229 -8.97 -12.17 -11.06
N CYS A 230 -8.52 -10.97 -11.41
CA CYS A 230 -9.41 -9.79 -11.51
C CYS A 230 -10.50 -10.00 -12.57
N ARG A 231 -10.13 -10.51 -13.75
CA ARG A 231 -11.09 -10.81 -14.82
C ARG A 231 -12.13 -11.83 -14.38
N ALA A 232 -11.68 -12.93 -13.76
CA ALA A 232 -12.58 -13.98 -13.27
C ALA A 232 -13.53 -13.44 -12.18
N LEU A 233 -13.10 -12.45 -11.39
CA LEU A 233 -13.95 -11.75 -10.43
C LEU A 233 -14.96 -10.82 -11.13
N GLU A 234 -14.54 -10.06 -12.15
CA GLU A 234 -15.43 -9.21 -12.95
C GLU A 234 -16.49 -10.03 -13.70
N GLU A 235 -16.14 -11.18 -14.27
CA GLU A 235 -17.07 -12.13 -14.88
C GLU A 235 -18.10 -12.68 -13.89
N LYS A 236 -17.73 -12.78 -12.60
CA LYS A 236 -18.64 -13.16 -11.50
C LYS A 236 -19.46 -11.98 -10.98
N GLY A 237 -19.36 -10.80 -11.60
CA GLY A 237 -20.12 -9.59 -11.27
C GLY A 237 -19.54 -8.77 -10.12
N PHE A 238 -18.25 -8.93 -9.80
CA PHE A 238 -17.57 -8.05 -8.85
C PHE A 238 -16.96 -6.85 -9.58
N ALA A 239 -16.94 -5.69 -8.94
CA ALA A 239 -16.01 -4.63 -9.29
C ALA A 239 -14.73 -4.77 -8.45
N CYS A 240 -13.57 -4.69 -9.07
CA CYS A 240 -12.30 -4.96 -8.41
C CYS A 240 -11.62 -3.68 -7.90
N ILE A 241 -10.96 -3.81 -6.75
CA ILE A 241 -10.05 -2.81 -6.17
C ILE A 241 -8.73 -3.54 -5.86
N VAL A 242 -7.65 -3.20 -6.55
CA VAL A 242 -6.31 -3.74 -6.29
C VAL A 242 -5.50 -2.69 -5.54
N ALA A 243 -5.15 -2.96 -4.28
CA ALA A 243 -4.50 -2.01 -3.39
C ALA A 243 -3.23 -2.60 -2.80
N GLY A 244 -2.09 -1.96 -2.99
CA GLY A 244 -0.83 -2.56 -2.54
C GLY A 244 0.44 -2.00 -3.15
N ASP A 245 1.55 -2.58 -2.73
CA ASP A 245 2.87 -2.42 -3.35
C ASP A 245 2.95 -3.30 -4.60
N LEU A 246 2.83 -2.68 -5.77
CA LEU A 246 2.94 -3.36 -7.07
C LEU A 246 4.38 -3.45 -7.56
N ASN A 247 5.33 -2.84 -6.82
CA ASN A 247 6.75 -2.81 -7.16
C ASN A 247 7.03 -2.27 -8.58
N ILE A 248 6.19 -1.36 -9.09
CA ILE A 248 6.31 -0.76 -10.43
C ILE A 248 5.96 0.72 -10.35
N ALA A 249 6.91 1.57 -10.75
CA ALA A 249 6.61 2.95 -11.11
C ALA A 249 6.23 3.02 -12.59
N ARG A 250 5.09 3.64 -12.91
CA ARG A 250 4.46 3.59 -14.24
C ARG A 250 5.04 4.61 -15.21
N LYS A 251 5.15 5.87 -14.79
CA LYS A 251 5.52 7.00 -15.67
C LYS A 251 6.76 7.75 -15.16
N PRO A 252 7.41 8.58 -15.98
CA PRO A 252 8.56 9.38 -15.54
C PRO A 252 8.31 10.18 -14.26
N ILE A 253 7.10 10.75 -14.12
CA ILE A 253 6.68 11.50 -12.92
C ILE A 253 6.58 10.64 -11.66
N ASP A 254 6.52 9.31 -11.79
CA ASP A 254 6.46 8.35 -10.68
C ASP A 254 7.85 7.99 -10.13
N GLY A 255 8.93 8.62 -10.60
CA GLY A 255 10.29 8.41 -10.07
C GLY A 255 11.07 9.72 -9.91
N HIS A 256 11.89 9.80 -8.87
CA HIS A 256 12.79 10.91 -8.60
C HIS A 256 14.18 10.40 -8.16
N PRO A 257 15.30 10.96 -8.66
CA PRO A 257 15.37 12.01 -9.69
C PRO A 257 14.94 11.54 -11.08
N ASN A 258 14.92 10.23 -11.31
CA ASN A 258 14.49 9.63 -12.57
C ASN A 258 13.71 8.35 -12.30
N LEU A 259 12.88 7.96 -13.26
CA LEU A 259 12.25 6.64 -13.29
C LEU A 259 13.31 5.54 -13.41
N ARG A 260 13.16 4.46 -12.62
CA ARG A 260 14.03 3.29 -12.71
C ARG A 260 13.93 2.61 -14.08
N THR A 261 15.01 2.61 -14.84
CA THR A 261 15.12 1.96 -16.15
C THR A 261 16.22 0.89 -16.21
N PHE A 262 17.09 0.85 -15.21
CA PHE A 262 18.14 -0.16 -15.06
C PHE A 262 17.92 -1.02 -13.80
N PRO A 263 18.06 -2.36 -13.88
CA PRO A 263 18.29 -3.13 -15.10
C PRO A 263 17.11 -3.05 -16.09
N LYS A 264 17.35 -3.37 -17.37
CA LYS A 264 16.35 -3.34 -18.46
C LYS A 264 15.06 -4.10 -18.11
N ARG A 265 15.16 -5.11 -17.22
CA ARG A 265 14.03 -5.85 -16.65
C ARG A 265 12.98 -4.95 -16.00
N HIS A 266 13.33 -3.81 -15.38
CA HIS A 266 12.33 -2.87 -14.86
C HIS A 266 11.44 -2.28 -15.98
N CYS A 267 12.01 -1.98 -17.14
CA CYS A 267 11.25 -1.51 -18.29
C CYS A 267 10.32 -2.60 -18.84
N LEU A 268 10.79 -3.85 -18.91
CA LEU A 268 9.97 -4.98 -19.38
C LEU A 268 8.80 -5.27 -18.43
N ASN A 269 9.05 -5.28 -17.12
CA ASN A 269 8.02 -5.51 -16.12
C ASN A 269 6.97 -4.39 -16.14
N ARG A 270 7.38 -3.14 -16.32
CA ARG A 270 6.47 -2.01 -16.49
C ARG A 270 5.64 -2.14 -17.76
N ALA A 271 6.25 -2.48 -18.89
CA ALA A 271 5.53 -2.63 -20.16
C ALA A 271 4.46 -3.73 -20.09
N ASP A 272 4.78 -4.89 -19.51
CA ASP A 272 3.82 -5.97 -19.30
C ASP A 272 2.70 -5.54 -18.34
N PHE A 273 3.02 -4.84 -17.25
CA PHE A 273 2.02 -4.31 -16.33
C PHE A 273 1.10 -3.27 -16.99
N GLU A 274 1.64 -2.32 -17.76
CA GLU A 274 0.83 -1.36 -18.50
C GLU A 274 -0.11 -2.06 -19.48
N ALA A 275 0.38 -3.03 -20.25
CA ALA A 275 -0.41 -3.77 -21.24
C ALA A 275 -1.56 -4.57 -20.62
N ARG A 276 -1.37 -5.10 -19.40
CA ARG A 276 -2.39 -5.91 -18.71
C ARG A 276 -3.45 -5.11 -17.99
N PHE A 277 -3.07 -3.98 -17.41
CA PHE A 277 -3.96 -3.23 -16.51
C PHE A 277 -4.50 -1.94 -17.12
N PHE A 278 -3.92 -1.40 -18.20
CA PHE A 278 -4.33 -0.09 -18.76
C PHE A 278 -4.47 -0.11 -20.28
N ARG A 279 -5.63 0.36 -20.78
CA ARG A 279 -5.96 0.33 -22.21
C ARG A 279 -5.09 1.23 -23.10
N ASN A 280 -4.46 2.26 -22.52
CA ASN A 280 -3.68 3.26 -23.27
C ASN A 280 -2.19 2.93 -23.41
N SER A 281 -1.77 1.69 -23.10
CA SER A 281 -0.40 1.27 -23.42
C SER A 281 -0.26 1.20 -24.94
N GLN A 282 0.44 2.16 -25.53
CA GLN A 282 0.78 2.22 -26.95
C GLN A 282 1.70 1.06 -27.36
N GLN A 283 1.16 -0.16 -27.40
CA GLN A 283 1.74 -1.28 -28.12
C GLN A 283 0.68 -1.81 -29.08
N GLY A 284 0.73 -1.29 -30.30
CA GLY A 284 0.13 -1.92 -31.45
C GLY A 284 0.79 -3.28 -31.67
N GLY A 285 0.02 -4.34 -31.44
CA GLY A 285 0.40 -5.71 -31.69
C GLY A 285 -0.87 -6.53 -31.81
N THR A 286 -0.96 -7.26 -32.92
CA THR A 286 -1.91 -8.32 -33.29
C THR A 286 -2.86 -8.79 -32.18
N ALA A 287 -4.16 -8.88 -32.51
CA ALA A 287 -5.25 -9.41 -31.68
C ALA A 287 -4.76 -10.39 -30.61
N ALA A 288 -4.51 -9.89 -29.40
CA ALA A 288 -4.17 -10.72 -28.26
C ALA A 288 -5.35 -11.68 -28.02
N ALA A 289 -5.05 -12.90 -27.61
CA ALA A 289 -6.09 -13.83 -27.14
C ALA A 289 -6.97 -13.11 -26.11
N ALA A 290 -8.26 -13.44 -26.05
CA ALA A 290 -9.23 -12.75 -25.19
C ALA A 290 -8.71 -12.57 -23.74
N ASP A 291 -7.97 -13.56 -23.22
CA ASP A 291 -7.37 -13.61 -21.89
C ASP A 291 -6.25 -12.58 -21.64
N ASP A 292 -5.62 -12.03 -22.68
CA ASP A 292 -4.51 -11.07 -22.56
C ASP A 292 -4.97 -9.61 -22.81
N GLN A 293 -6.26 -9.35 -22.98
CA GLN A 293 -6.77 -7.97 -23.11
C GLN A 293 -6.57 -7.16 -21.83
N ALA A 294 -6.27 -5.87 -21.96
CA ALA A 294 -6.15 -4.98 -20.81
C ALA A 294 -7.45 -4.91 -19.99
N LEU A 295 -7.35 -4.86 -18.66
CA LEU A 295 -8.50 -4.72 -17.76
C LEU A 295 -9.13 -3.31 -17.76
N ASP A 296 -8.45 -2.32 -18.35
CA ASP A 296 -8.88 -0.92 -18.35
C ASP A 296 -9.09 -0.36 -16.93
N PHE A 297 -8.20 -0.73 -16.00
CA PHE A 297 -8.25 -0.27 -14.63
C PHE A 297 -7.81 1.20 -14.53
N ILE A 298 -8.30 1.86 -13.49
CA ILE A 298 -8.04 3.26 -13.19
C ILE A 298 -7.08 3.34 -12.02
N ASP A 299 -5.95 4.01 -12.22
CA ASP A 299 -5.06 4.44 -11.14
C ASP A 299 -5.67 5.64 -10.42
N THR A 300 -6.21 5.40 -9.22
CA THR A 300 -7.01 6.38 -8.48
C THR A 300 -6.26 7.69 -8.21
N PHE A 301 -4.97 7.63 -7.89
CA PHE A 301 -4.17 8.82 -7.65
C PHE A 301 -4.02 9.65 -8.92
N ARG A 302 -3.69 9.00 -10.05
CA ARG A 302 -3.55 9.69 -11.34
C ARG A 302 -4.89 10.19 -11.89
N GLN A 303 -5.98 9.49 -11.62
CA GLN A 303 -7.32 9.95 -11.98
C GLN A 303 -7.71 11.24 -11.26
N VAL A 304 -7.34 11.40 -9.98
CA VAL A 304 -7.69 12.58 -9.18
C VAL A 304 -6.71 13.74 -9.39
N HIS A 305 -5.40 13.46 -9.49
CA HIS A 305 -4.35 14.50 -9.52
C HIS A 305 -3.73 14.74 -10.89
N GLY A 306 -4.08 13.93 -11.90
CA GLY A 306 -3.50 14.00 -13.23
C GLY A 306 -1.99 13.73 -13.27
N GLU A 307 -1.34 14.27 -14.29
CA GLU A 307 0.09 14.11 -14.56
C GLU A 307 0.93 15.34 -14.16
N SER A 308 0.33 16.33 -13.48
CA SER A 308 1.04 17.55 -13.07
C SER A 308 1.59 17.47 -11.65
N ARG A 309 1.03 16.60 -10.81
CA ARG A 309 1.42 16.43 -9.42
C ARG A 309 2.33 15.21 -9.24
N PRO A 310 3.58 15.38 -8.76
CA PRO A 310 4.35 14.26 -8.26
C PRO A 310 3.65 13.60 -7.07
N GLY A 311 3.83 12.30 -6.93
CA GLY A 311 3.48 11.60 -5.72
C GLY A 311 4.33 10.36 -5.62
N TYR A 312 4.92 10.10 -4.46
CA TYR A 312 5.84 8.99 -4.24
C TYR A 312 5.47 8.25 -2.97
N THR A 313 5.58 6.94 -3.04
CA THR A 313 5.19 6.06 -1.94
C THR A 313 6.40 5.38 -1.30
N TYR A 314 7.50 5.22 -2.04
CA TYR A 314 8.75 4.61 -1.58
C TYR A 314 9.88 5.63 -1.43
N TYR A 315 10.55 5.60 -0.27
CA TYR A 315 11.64 6.49 0.13
C TYR A 315 12.77 5.67 0.77
N PRO A 316 13.84 5.34 0.03
CA PRO A 316 14.94 4.51 0.50
C PRO A 316 15.49 4.95 1.85
N ARG A 317 15.77 3.99 2.73
CA ARG A 317 16.49 4.25 3.98
C ARG A 317 17.92 4.71 3.67
N GLY A 318 18.46 5.58 4.53
CA GLY A 318 19.83 6.09 4.41
C GLY A 318 20.01 7.23 3.40
N LYS A 319 18.96 7.65 2.69
CA LYS A 319 18.96 8.87 1.88
C LYS A 319 18.11 9.97 2.53
N PRO A 320 18.43 11.26 2.31
CA PRO A 320 17.53 12.34 2.70
C PRO A 320 16.14 12.13 2.10
N PHE A 321 15.09 12.32 2.91
CA PHE A 321 13.71 12.17 2.46
C PHE A 321 13.44 13.07 1.24
N GLY A 322 12.84 12.52 0.19
CA GLY A 322 12.59 13.25 -1.07
C GLY A 322 13.76 13.25 -2.07
N SER A 323 14.97 12.85 -1.69
CA SER A 323 16.14 12.90 -2.62
C SER A 323 16.19 11.76 -3.64
N SER A 324 15.43 10.69 -3.41
CA SER A 324 15.33 9.51 -4.27
C SER A 324 14.02 8.82 -3.91
N CYS A 325 13.09 8.70 -4.86
CA CYS A 325 11.73 8.26 -4.56
C CYS A 325 11.11 7.55 -5.75
N ASP A 326 10.15 6.66 -5.47
CA ASP A 326 9.31 6.06 -6.51
C ASP A 326 7.87 5.92 -6.03
N ARG A 327 6.91 5.95 -6.96
CA ARG A 327 5.51 5.57 -6.71
C ARG A 327 5.31 4.13 -7.16
N VAL A 328 5.47 3.20 -6.24
CA VAL A 328 5.35 1.76 -6.50
C VAL A 328 4.11 1.14 -5.86
N ASP A 329 3.51 1.86 -4.91
CA ASP A 329 2.24 1.50 -4.31
C ASP A 329 1.11 2.19 -5.08
N MET A 330 0.05 1.44 -5.36
CA MET A 330 -1.10 1.91 -6.14
C MET A 330 -2.40 1.37 -5.56
N ILE A 331 -3.47 2.14 -5.76
CA ILE A 331 -4.84 1.65 -5.65
C ILE A 331 -5.47 1.77 -7.03
N LEU A 332 -5.70 0.62 -7.66
CA LEU A 332 -6.33 0.50 -8.96
C LEU A 332 -7.78 0.06 -8.77
N ILE A 333 -8.70 0.63 -9.55
CA ILE A 333 -10.12 0.27 -9.50
C ILE A 333 -10.62 -0.12 -10.89
N SER A 334 -11.59 -1.02 -10.96
CA SER A 334 -12.33 -1.31 -12.20
C SER A 334 -12.94 -0.04 -12.78
N GLN A 335 -13.08 0.00 -14.11
CA GLN A 335 -13.67 1.13 -14.82
C GLN A 335 -15.09 1.48 -14.32
N SER A 336 -15.87 0.48 -13.89
CA SER A 336 -17.22 0.65 -13.33
C SER A 336 -17.26 1.47 -12.04
N LEU A 337 -16.15 1.58 -11.32
CA LEU A 337 -16.04 2.35 -10.07
C LEU A 337 -15.59 3.80 -10.30
N LYS A 338 -15.36 4.22 -11.55
CA LYS A 338 -14.87 5.57 -11.87
C LYS A 338 -15.73 6.67 -11.28
N ALA A 339 -17.05 6.58 -11.47
CA ALA A 339 -18.00 7.57 -11.00
C ALA A 339 -18.09 7.61 -9.46
N SER A 340 -17.79 6.49 -8.80
CA SER A 340 -17.75 6.41 -7.34
C SER A 340 -16.47 7.00 -6.74
N LEU A 341 -15.41 7.23 -7.52
CA LEU A 341 -14.15 7.78 -6.99
C LEU A 341 -14.30 9.24 -6.59
N GLN A 342 -14.36 9.49 -5.28
CA GLN A 342 -14.50 10.83 -4.72
C GLN A 342 -13.16 11.49 -4.45
N ALA A 343 -12.20 10.73 -3.93
CA ALA A 343 -10.89 11.27 -3.56
C ALA A 343 -9.81 10.17 -3.53
N ALA A 344 -8.56 10.59 -3.71
CA ALA A 344 -7.38 9.75 -3.54
C ALA A 344 -6.20 10.61 -3.07
N GLY A 345 -5.25 10.01 -2.36
CA GLY A 345 -4.10 10.72 -1.82
C GLY A 345 -2.97 9.82 -1.35
N ILE A 346 -1.84 10.45 -1.03
CA ILE A 346 -0.65 9.80 -0.47
C ILE A 346 -0.22 10.61 0.76
N CYS A 347 0.12 9.93 1.84
CA CYS A 347 0.55 10.51 3.11
C CYS A 347 2.07 10.77 3.10
N GLU A 348 2.53 11.74 2.31
CA GLU A 348 3.95 11.92 1.95
C GLU A 348 4.77 12.69 2.98
N THR A 349 4.77 12.27 4.24
CA THR A 349 5.62 12.88 5.28
C THR A 349 6.54 11.86 5.95
N PRO A 350 7.69 12.29 6.49
CA PRO A 350 8.54 11.42 7.30
C PRO A 350 7.82 10.81 8.51
N ALA A 351 6.81 11.51 9.06
CA ALA A 351 6.01 11.02 10.18
C ALA A 351 5.07 9.89 9.74
N ASP A 352 4.44 10.04 8.57
CA ASP A 352 3.57 9.00 7.99
C ASP A 352 4.34 7.76 7.57
N ARG A 353 5.58 7.94 7.07
CA ARG A 353 6.50 6.84 6.76
C ARG A 353 6.82 5.99 8.00
N SER A 354 6.88 6.63 9.18
CA SER A 354 7.23 5.98 10.45
C SER A 354 8.51 5.14 10.31
N SER A 355 8.51 3.90 10.79
CA SER A 355 9.62 2.96 10.66
C SER A 355 9.75 2.30 9.28
N SER A 356 8.78 2.46 8.37
CA SER A 356 8.84 1.88 7.03
C SER A 356 9.78 2.69 6.11
N ASP A 357 10.05 2.18 4.93
CA ASP A 357 10.53 2.95 3.77
C ASP A 357 9.40 3.38 2.83
N HIS A 358 8.17 2.92 3.08
CA HIS A 358 6.98 3.37 2.35
C HIS A 358 6.08 4.28 3.19
N VAL A 359 5.32 5.14 2.52
CA VAL A 359 4.21 5.91 3.11
C VAL A 359 2.86 5.33 2.70
N PRO A 360 1.80 5.48 3.52
CA PRO A 360 0.45 5.07 3.14
C PRO A 360 -0.10 5.85 1.94
N LEU A 361 -0.93 5.20 1.13
CA LEU A 361 -1.82 5.83 0.15
C LEU A 361 -3.27 5.39 0.37
N TRP A 362 -4.22 6.17 -0.14
CA TRP A 362 -5.63 5.94 0.09
C TRP A 362 -6.52 6.39 -1.07
N CYS A 363 -7.73 5.84 -1.11
CA CYS A 363 -8.85 6.36 -1.89
C CYS A 363 -10.17 6.26 -1.11
N THR A 364 -11.12 7.11 -1.47
CA THR A 364 -12.50 7.08 -0.99
C THR A 364 -13.45 6.91 -2.16
N LEU A 365 -14.36 5.95 -2.03
CA LEU A 365 -15.42 5.65 -2.96
C LEU A 365 -16.78 5.98 -2.32
N GLY A 366 -17.61 6.72 -3.05
CA GLY A 366 -18.98 7.04 -2.71
C GLY A 366 -19.99 6.27 -3.55
N PHE A 367 -21.01 5.75 -2.89
CA PHE A 367 -22.11 4.96 -3.45
C PHE A 367 -23.45 5.57 -3.00
N GLU A 368 -23.61 6.87 -3.15
CA GLU A 368 -24.89 7.55 -2.90
C GLU A 368 -25.80 7.35 -4.12
N GLY A 369 -27.10 7.17 -3.88
CA GLY A 369 -28.10 7.31 -4.94
C GLY A 369 -28.28 8.80 -5.23
N GLU A 370 -28.46 9.16 -6.51
CA GLU A 370 -28.84 10.53 -6.89
C GLU A 370 -30.13 11.00 -6.20
#